data_AF-A0A3D8QT34-F1
#
_entry.id   AF-A0A3D8QT34-F1
#
_cell.length_a   1.000
_cell.length_b   1.000
_cell.length_c   1.000
_cell.angle_alpha   90.00
_cell.angle_beta   90.00
_cell.angle_gamma   90.00
#
_symmetry.space_group_name_H-M   'P 1'
#
loop_
_entity.id
_entity.type
_entity.pdbx_description
1 polymer ?
#
loop_
_entity_poly.entity_id
_entity_poly.type
_entity_poly.pdbx_seq_one_letter_code
_entity_poly.pdbx_strand_id
1 'polypeptide(L)'
;MIVKPSQLRPIPSFLLPFAQSTSSIQARGLHHRVKASPIPPPTPFVPDPQTFLTLIGRNLSQHASKIPTWKALFTLTSTQLRELGIEPPRSRRYLLRWREKFRKGQYGIGGDLKHVENGVAALRVAELPIPGRSALEKRKVVVNVPTQNQLGEIPFESLVPLKDLHVQGAHTIVGPHVLPAVGGRAAKIEIKEGLWEDRRGHKIDGGERRQAEVRAKRRGEEKRAR
;
A
#
# COMPACT_ATOMS: atom_id res chain seq x y z
N MET A 1 11.91 81.12 -14.36
CA MET A 1 11.43 80.33 -15.52
C MET A 1 10.65 79.14 -14.99
N ILE A 2 9.33 79.15 -15.16
CA ILE A 2 8.43 78.08 -14.69
C ILE A 2 8.10 77.19 -15.89
N VAL A 3 8.57 75.94 -15.88
CA VAL A 3 8.24 74.94 -16.91
C VAL A 3 6.97 74.23 -16.47
N LYS A 4 5.89 74.39 -17.24
CA LYS A 4 4.63 73.66 -17.04
C LYS A 4 4.81 72.19 -17.45
N PRO A 5 4.39 71.21 -16.64
CA PRO A 5 4.34 69.82 -17.09
C PRO A 5 3.19 69.64 -18.09
N SER A 6 3.50 69.12 -19.27
CA SER A 6 2.53 68.68 -20.27
C SER A 6 1.78 67.45 -19.75
N GLN A 7 0.47 67.59 -19.57
CA GLN A 7 -0.37 66.45 -19.22
C GLN A 7 -0.52 65.53 -20.43
N LEU A 8 0.09 64.34 -20.35
CA LEU A 8 -0.13 63.25 -21.30
C LEU A 8 -1.55 62.71 -21.08
N ARG A 9 -2.40 62.78 -22.10
CA ARG A 9 -3.74 62.22 -22.06
C ARG A 9 -3.66 60.68 -22.01
N PRO A 10 -4.46 59.99 -21.19
CA PRO A 10 -4.53 58.54 -21.21
C PRO A 10 -5.14 58.08 -22.54
N ILE A 11 -4.47 57.13 -23.19
CA ILE A 11 -4.97 56.47 -24.39
C ILE A 11 -6.23 55.67 -23.98
N PRO A 12 -7.38 55.89 -24.63
CA PRO A 12 -8.58 55.12 -24.33
C PRO A 12 -8.34 53.64 -24.67
N SER A 13 -8.62 52.76 -23.71
CA SER A 13 -8.35 51.32 -23.72
C SER A 13 -9.03 50.53 -24.85
N PHE A 14 -9.88 51.17 -25.65
CA PHE A 14 -10.62 50.56 -26.76
C PHE A 14 -9.81 50.44 -28.06
N LEU A 15 -8.62 51.06 -28.14
CA LEU A 15 -7.71 50.96 -29.29
C LEU A 15 -6.60 49.91 -29.11
N LEU A 16 -6.55 49.22 -27.97
CA LEU A 16 -5.75 48.02 -27.86
C LEU A 16 -6.50 46.91 -28.61
N PRO A 17 -5.92 46.30 -29.66
CA PRO A 17 -6.46 45.06 -30.18
C PRO A 17 -6.47 44.12 -28.99
N PHE A 18 -7.67 43.78 -28.51
CA PHE A 18 -7.86 42.67 -27.59
C PHE A 18 -7.36 41.47 -28.38
N ALA A 19 -6.07 41.15 -28.22
CA ALA A 19 -5.51 39.92 -28.69
C ALA A 19 -6.29 38.85 -27.95
N GLN A 20 -7.34 38.35 -28.62
CA GLN A 20 -7.98 37.10 -28.28
C GLN A 20 -6.86 36.08 -28.41
N SER A 21 -6.10 35.90 -27.33
CA SER A 21 -5.30 34.72 -27.12
C SER A 21 -6.32 33.60 -27.04
N THR A 22 -6.70 33.08 -28.20
CA THR A 22 -7.25 31.76 -28.36
C THR A 22 -6.11 30.81 -27.97
N SER A 23 -5.84 30.75 -26.67
CA SER A 23 -5.24 29.59 -26.06
C SER A 23 -6.24 28.46 -26.26
N SER A 24 -6.26 27.93 -27.49
CA SER A 24 -6.88 26.66 -27.78
C SER A 24 -6.19 25.69 -26.83
N ILE A 25 -6.91 25.31 -25.78
CA ILE A 25 -6.48 24.25 -24.89
C ILE A 25 -6.55 23.00 -25.77
N GLN A 26 -5.45 22.71 -26.48
CA GLN A 26 -5.27 21.48 -27.22
C GLN A 26 -5.20 20.35 -26.19
N ALA A 27 -6.36 19.92 -25.69
CA ALA A 27 -6.49 18.75 -24.85
C ALA A 27 -6.24 17.52 -25.74
N ARG A 28 -4.97 17.19 -25.96
CA ARG A 28 -4.61 15.94 -26.64
C ARG A 28 -5.08 14.79 -25.77
N GLY A 29 -5.97 13.96 -26.31
CA GLY A 29 -6.39 12.70 -25.68
C GLY A 29 -5.23 11.69 -25.65
N LEU A 30 -4.30 11.86 -24.71
CA LEU A 30 -3.16 10.96 -24.51
C LEU A 30 -3.60 9.52 -24.23
N HIS A 31 -4.80 9.32 -23.69
CA HIS A 31 -5.34 8.03 -23.27
C HIS A 31 -5.47 6.98 -24.39
N HIS A 32 -5.71 7.39 -25.65
CA HIS A 32 -5.85 6.43 -26.76
C HIS A 32 -4.48 5.86 -27.21
N ARG A 33 -3.38 6.57 -26.95
CA ARG A 33 -2.03 6.16 -27.37
C ARG A 33 -1.25 5.39 -26.30
N VAL A 34 -1.70 5.42 -25.04
CA VAL A 34 -1.06 4.69 -23.96
C VAL A 34 -1.55 3.25 -23.97
N LYS A 35 -0.64 2.30 -24.25
CA LYS A 35 -0.95 0.87 -24.17
C LYS A 35 -1.40 0.52 -22.74
N ALA A 36 -2.43 -0.31 -22.63
CA ALA A 36 -2.88 -0.80 -21.33
C ALA A 36 -1.73 -1.54 -20.63
N SER A 37 -1.50 -1.24 -19.36
CA SER A 37 -0.47 -1.92 -18.57
C SER A 37 -0.79 -3.42 -18.49
N PRO A 38 0.23 -4.29 -18.60
CA PRO A 38 0.04 -5.73 -18.54
C PRO A 38 -0.55 -6.14 -17.19
N ILE A 39 -1.23 -7.29 -17.19
CA ILE A 39 -1.80 -7.88 -15.99
C ILE A 39 -0.71 -8.69 -15.31
N PRO A 40 -0.38 -8.41 -14.04
CA PRO A 40 0.63 -9.17 -13.32
C PRO A 40 0.11 -10.58 -12.99
N PRO A 41 0.97 -11.61 -13.00
CA PRO A 41 0.57 -12.93 -12.55
C PRO A 41 0.27 -12.93 -11.03
N PRO A 42 -0.60 -13.82 -10.55
CA PRO A 42 -0.83 -14.00 -9.12
C PRO A 42 0.44 -14.51 -8.44
N THR A 43 0.67 -14.08 -7.19
CA THR A 43 1.80 -14.56 -6.38
C THR A 43 1.36 -15.71 -5.48
N PRO A 44 2.27 -16.58 -5.02
CA PRO A 44 1.90 -17.66 -4.09
C PRO A 44 1.24 -17.14 -2.80
N PHE A 45 1.64 -15.95 -2.35
CA PHE A 45 1.01 -15.27 -1.20
C PHE A 45 -0.36 -14.67 -1.52
N VAL A 46 -0.62 -14.31 -2.79
CA VAL A 46 -1.88 -13.71 -3.24
C VAL A 46 -2.40 -14.45 -4.48
N PRO A 47 -2.98 -15.65 -4.30
CA PRO A 47 -3.50 -16.44 -5.42
C PRO A 47 -4.80 -15.86 -6.00
N ASP A 48 -5.68 -15.36 -5.13
CA ASP A 48 -7.06 -14.99 -5.48
C ASP A 48 -7.36 -13.49 -5.31
N PRO A 49 -8.34 -12.94 -6.06
CA PRO A 49 -8.81 -11.57 -5.88
C PRO A 49 -9.30 -11.30 -4.46
N GLN A 50 -10.01 -12.25 -3.86
CA GLN A 50 -10.53 -12.13 -2.50
C GLN A 50 -9.39 -11.96 -1.48
N THR A 51 -8.31 -12.73 -1.64
CA THR A 51 -7.10 -12.63 -0.81
C THR A 51 -6.47 -11.25 -0.95
N PHE A 52 -6.34 -10.74 -2.18
CA PHE A 52 -5.82 -9.39 -2.42
C PHE A 52 -6.66 -8.31 -1.73
N LEU A 53 -7.99 -8.36 -1.86
CA LEU A 53 -8.90 -7.38 -1.24
C LEU A 53 -8.87 -7.44 0.29
N THR A 54 -8.66 -8.63 0.86
CA THR A 54 -8.52 -8.83 2.30
C THR A 54 -7.20 -8.21 2.81
N LEU A 55 -6.10 -8.44 2.10
CA LEU A 55 -4.78 -7.92 2.48
C LEU A 55 -4.74 -6.39 2.51
N ILE A 56 -5.30 -5.72 1.51
CA ILE A 56 -5.32 -4.24 1.45
C ILE A 56 -6.26 -3.58 2.47
N GLY A 57 -7.17 -4.36 3.07
CA GLY A 57 -8.08 -3.96 4.15
C GLY A 57 -9.18 -2.99 3.72
N ARG A 58 -9.55 -2.09 4.64
CA ARG A 58 -10.64 -1.09 4.47
C ARG A 58 -12.00 -1.69 4.11
N ASN A 59 -12.30 -2.89 4.62
CA ASN A 59 -13.54 -3.63 4.36
C ASN A 59 -13.78 -3.91 2.86
N LEU A 60 -12.73 -3.92 2.02
CA LEU A 60 -12.87 -4.22 0.60
C LEU A 60 -13.17 -5.70 0.31
N SER A 61 -12.93 -6.58 1.28
CA SER A 61 -13.34 -7.99 1.29
C SER A 61 -14.84 -8.16 0.99
N GLN A 62 -15.68 -7.23 1.43
CA GLN A 62 -17.14 -7.22 1.19
C GLN A 62 -17.51 -7.18 -0.30
N HIS A 63 -16.62 -6.68 -1.16
CA HIS A 63 -16.86 -6.55 -2.59
C HIS A 63 -16.24 -7.68 -3.41
N ALA A 64 -15.69 -8.72 -2.76
CA ALA A 64 -15.04 -9.84 -3.46
C ALA A 64 -15.97 -10.54 -4.46
N SER A 65 -17.24 -10.74 -4.12
CA SER A 65 -18.23 -11.37 -5.02
C SER A 65 -18.43 -10.60 -6.34
N LYS A 66 -18.13 -9.30 -6.36
CA LYS A 66 -18.26 -8.44 -7.55
C LYS A 66 -17.07 -8.55 -8.50
N ILE A 67 -15.94 -9.06 -8.01
CA ILE A 67 -14.69 -9.20 -8.77
C ILE A 67 -14.21 -10.64 -8.63
N PRO A 68 -14.83 -11.60 -9.34
CA PRO A 68 -14.52 -13.02 -9.16
C PRO A 68 -13.18 -13.43 -9.79
N THR A 69 -12.76 -12.77 -10.87
CA THR A 69 -11.59 -13.19 -11.65
C THR A 69 -10.38 -12.26 -11.43
N TRP A 70 -9.17 -12.83 -11.37
CA TRP A 70 -7.91 -12.07 -11.29
C TRP A 70 -7.77 -11.06 -12.43
N LYS A 71 -8.08 -11.49 -13.65
CA LYS A 71 -8.10 -10.61 -14.83
C LYS A 71 -9.03 -9.43 -14.65
N ALA A 72 -10.25 -9.66 -14.14
CA ALA A 72 -11.22 -8.60 -13.89
C ALA A 72 -10.69 -7.57 -12.89
N LEU A 73 -10.03 -8.03 -11.81
CA LEU A 73 -9.43 -7.15 -10.80
C LEU A 73 -8.49 -6.12 -11.41
N PHE A 74 -7.64 -6.52 -12.37
CA PHE A 74 -6.67 -5.64 -13.01
C PHE A 74 -7.15 -4.93 -14.28
N THR A 75 -8.28 -5.34 -14.86
CA THR A 75 -8.83 -4.72 -16.08
C THR A 75 -9.88 -3.66 -15.78
N LEU A 76 -10.74 -3.86 -14.77
CA LEU A 76 -11.90 -2.99 -14.53
C LEU A 76 -11.50 -1.51 -14.34
N THR A 77 -12.26 -0.60 -14.94
CA THR A 77 -12.05 0.85 -14.86
C THR A 77 -12.78 1.47 -13.66
N SER A 78 -12.49 2.74 -13.35
CA SER A 78 -13.17 3.45 -12.25
C SER A 78 -14.69 3.59 -12.46
N THR A 79 -15.17 3.70 -13.71
CA THR A 79 -16.61 3.81 -13.99
C THR A 79 -17.29 2.45 -13.81
N GLN A 80 -16.68 1.38 -14.32
CA GLN A 80 -17.17 0.02 -14.15
C GLN A 80 -17.21 -0.40 -12.68
N LEU A 81 -16.18 -0.07 -11.89
CA LEU A 81 -16.18 -0.33 -10.44
C LEU A 81 -17.29 0.43 -9.71
N ARG A 82 -17.68 1.61 -10.20
CA ARG A 82 -18.82 2.37 -9.68
C ARG A 82 -20.14 1.68 -9.98
N GLU A 83 -20.33 1.23 -11.23
CA GLU A 83 -21.54 0.52 -11.67
C GLU A 83 -21.73 -0.80 -10.93
N LEU A 84 -20.64 -1.53 -10.65
CA LEU A 84 -20.66 -2.71 -9.80
C LEU A 84 -20.98 -2.39 -8.33
N GLY A 85 -21.02 -1.12 -7.93
CA GLY A 85 -21.38 -0.67 -6.59
C GLY A 85 -20.22 -0.76 -5.59
N ILE A 86 -18.97 -0.59 -6.05
CA ILE A 86 -17.83 -0.36 -5.15
C ILE A 86 -17.81 1.13 -4.82
N GLU A 87 -18.54 1.45 -3.77
CA GLU A 87 -18.70 2.78 -3.17
C GLU A 87 -18.15 2.72 -1.73
N PRO A 88 -17.52 3.77 -1.19
CA PRO A 88 -17.38 5.15 -1.69
C PRO A 88 -16.24 5.37 -2.70
N PRO A 89 -16.16 6.55 -3.37
CA PRO A 89 -15.11 6.86 -4.35
C PRO A 89 -13.68 6.76 -3.77
N ARG A 90 -13.52 6.99 -2.47
CA ARG A 90 -12.23 6.87 -1.78
C ARG A 90 -11.71 5.44 -1.75
N SER A 91 -12.58 4.46 -1.53
CA SER A 91 -12.24 3.04 -1.55
C SER A 91 -11.86 2.58 -2.97
N ARG A 92 -12.57 3.07 -3.98
CA ARG A 92 -12.25 2.82 -5.38
C ARG A 92 -10.89 3.36 -5.81
N ARG A 93 -10.59 4.62 -5.48
CA ARG A 93 -9.26 5.23 -5.75
C ARG A 93 -8.16 4.48 -5.03
N TYR A 94 -8.41 4.03 -3.80
CA TYR A 94 -7.48 3.24 -3.02
C TYR A 94 -7.17 1.88 -3.67
N LEU A 95 -8.20 1.16 -4.13
CA LEU A 95 -8.06 -0.10 -4.85
C LEU A 95 -7.23 0.08 -6.14
N LEU A 96 -7.55 1.09 -6.95
CA LEU A 96 -6.81 1.40 -8.18
C LEU A 96 -5.34 1.72 -7.91
N ARG A 97 -5.05 2.46 -6.84
CA ARG A 97 -3.67 2.74 -6.43
C ARG A 97 -2.92 1.47 -6.01
N TRP A 98 -3.56 0.58 -5.27
CA TRP A 98 -2.95 -0.70 -4.87
C TRP A 98 -2.73 -1.65 -6.04
N ARG A 99 -3.65 -1.70 -7.02
CA ARG A 99 -3.42 -2.43 -8.28
C ARG A 99 -2.17 -1.96 -9.00
N GLU A 100 -1.96 -0.64 -9.07
CA GLU A 100 -0.79 -0.07 -9.72
C GLU A 100 0.51 -0.33 -8.94
N LYS A 101 0.46 -0.30 -7.61
CA LYS A 101 1.58 -0.74 -6.77
C LYS A 101 1.94 -2.21 -7.03
N PHE A 102 0.94 -3.09 -7.10
CA PHE A 102 1.13 -4.50 -7.36
C PHE A 102 1.76 -4.75 -8.75
N ARG A 103 1.31 -4.04 -9.79
CA ARG A 103 1.94 -4.09 -11.13
C ARG A 103 3.41 -3.71 -11.13
N LYS A 104 3.80 -2.78 -10.27
CA LYS A 104 5.19 -2.33 -10.13
C LYS A 104 6.05 -3.25 -9.25
N GLY A 105 5.49 -4.35 -8.74
CA GLY A 105 6.16 -5.21 -7.77
C GLY A 105 6.35 -4.56 -6.39
N GLN A 106 5.61 -3.48 -6.10
CA GLN A 106 5.66 -2.81 -4.80
C GLN A 106 4.63 -3.44 -3.88
N TYR A 107 4.93 -4.65 -3.40
CA TYR A 107 4.07 -5.36 -2.48
C TYR A 107 4.25 -4.87 -1.04
N GLY A 108 3.29 -5.20 -0.18
CA GLY A 108 3.46 -5.07 1.26
C GLY A 108 4.23 -6.26 1.84
N ILE A 109 4.25 -6.35 3.16
CA ILE A 109 4.92 -7.43 3.89
C ILE A 109 4.48 -8.80 3.36
N GLY A 110 5.45 -9.64 3.01
CA GLY A 110 5.21 -11.00 2.54
C GLY A 110 4.76 -11.15 1.07
N GLY A 111 4.69 -10.07 0.28
CA GLY A 111 4.27 -10.19 -1.13
C GLY A 111 5.22 -10.99 -2.02
N ASP A 112 6.52 -10.98 -1.70
CA ASP A 112 7.57 -11.69 -2.45
C ASP A 112 7.75 -13.16 -2.03
N LEU A 113 6.89 -13.66 -1.14
CA LEU A 113 7.00 -15.02 -0.59
C LEU A 113 6.65 -16.06 -1.67
N LYS A 114 7.60 -16.97 -1.91
CA LYS A 114 7.43 -18.09 -2.87
C LYS A 114 6.75 -19.31 -2.25
N HIS A 115 7.07 -19.62 -1.00
CA HIS A 115 6.54 -20.78 -0.29
C HIS A 115 5.46 -20.30 0.68
N VAL A 116 4.21 -20.63 0.39
CA VAL A 116 3.05 -20.28 1.21
C VAL A 116 2.10 -21.47 1.19
N GLU A 117 1.72 -21.95 2.35
CA GLU A 117 0.83 -23.10 2.52
C GLU A 117 -0.41 -22.64 3.28
N ASN A 118 -1.60 -22.84 2.71
CA ASN A 118 -2.89 -22.44 3.32
C ASN A 118 -2.95 -20.97 3.78
N GLY A 119 -2.29 -20.06 3.06
CA GLY A 119 -2.22 -18.65 3.43
C GLY A 119 -1.32 -18.35 4.64
N VAL A 120 -0.48 -19.31 5.04
CA VAL A 120 0.54 -19.16 6.08
C VAL A 120 1.92 -19.37 5.46
N ALA A 121 2.81 -18.43 5.69
CA ALA A 121 4.20 -18.54 5.27
C ALA A 121 5.10 -18.78 6.49
N ALA A 122 5.93 -19.82 6.41
CA ALA A 122 6.88 -20.15 7.45
C ALA A 122 8.23 -19.45 7.18
N LEU A 123 8.73 -18.78 8.21
CA LEU A 123 9.97 -18.05 8.19
C LEU A 123 10.98 -18.70 9.12
N ARG A 124 12.25 -18.73 8.70
CA ARG A 124 13.36 -19.18 9.56
C ARG A 124 14.57 -18.26 9.41
N VAL A 125 15.41 -18.29 10.44
CA VAL A 125 16.72 -17.65 10.40
C VAL A 125 17.71 -18.57 9.68
N ALA A 126 18.32 -18.07 8.61
CA ALA A 126 19.43 -18.71 7.92
C ALA A 126 20.71 -17.90 8.15
N GLU A 127 21.83 -18.59 8.27
CA GLU A 127 23.16 -17.99 8.33
C GLU A 127 23.78 -18.03 6.93
N LEU A 128 23.94 -16.86 6.32
CA LEU A 128 24.52 -16.74 4.97
C LEU A 128 25.92 -16.14 5.07
N PRO A 129 26.90 -16.63 4.29
CA PRO A 129 28.18 -15.96 4.17
C PRO A 129 27.99 -14.55 3.59
N ILE A 130 28.72 -13.57 4.10
CA ILE A 130 28.68 -12.20 3.58
C ILE A 130 29.55 -12.14 2.31
N PRO A 131 29.02 -11.74 1.14
CA PRO A 131 29.83 -11.61 -0.05
C PRO A 131 30.94 -10.57 0.17
N GLY A 132 32.19 -10.94 -0.11
CA GLY A 132 33.37 -10.08 0.08
C GLY A 132 34.01 -10.15 1.46
N ARG A 133 33.55 -11.02 2.36
CA ARG A 133 34.21 -11.32 3.64
C ARG A 133 34.62 -12.79 3.74
N SER A 134 35.42 -13.13 4.75
CA SER A 134 35.82 -14.52 5.00
C SER A 134 34.60 -15.40 5.30
N ALA A 135 34.67 -16.69 4.93
CA ALA A 135 33.58 -17.65 5.11
C ALA A 135 33.16 -17.85 6.60
N LEU A 136 33.99 -17.37 7.53
CA LEU A 136 33.73 -17.40 8.98
C LEU A 136 32.72 -16.32 9.39
N GLU A 137 32.64 -15.20 8.67
CA GLU A 137 31.69 -14.12 8.96
C GLU A 137 30.35 -14.36 8.26
N LYS A 138 29.38 -14.84 9.05
CA LYS A 138 28.01 -15.11 8.58
C LYS A 138 27.05 -14.01 9.03
N ARG A 139 26.18 -13.55 8.12
CA ARG A 139 25.03 -12.71 8.45
C ARG A 139 23.80 -13.55 8.67
N LYS A 140 23.01 -13.20 9.69
CA LYS A 140 21.71 -13.81 9.96
C LYS A 140 20.65 -13.12 9.13
N VAL A 141 19.92 -13.90 8.35
CA VAL A 141 18.91 -13.41 7.40
C VAL A 141 17.63 -14.20 7.62
N VAL A 142 16.49 -13.51 7.47
CA VAL A 142 15.17 -14.14 7.52
C VAL A 142 14.82 -14.64 6.13
N VAL A 143 14.53 -15.93 6.01
CA VAL A 143 14.19 -16.57 4.74
C VAL A 143 12.86 -17.31 4.84
N ASN A 144 12.14 -17.32 3.73
CA ASN A 144 10.94 -18.13 3.57
C ASN A 144 11.33 -19.59 3.27
N VAL A 145 10.83 -20.51 4.08
CA VAL A 145 11.06 -21.94 3.92
C VAL A 145 9.71 -22.67 3.88
N PRO A 146 9.57 -23.73 3.09
CA PRO A 146 8.38 -24.58 3.15
C PRO A 146 8.29 -25.23 4.54
N THR A 147 7.06 -25.46 5.04
CA THR A 147 6.81 -25.92 6.41
C THR A 147 7.47 -27.27 6.71
N GLN A 148 7.60 -28.10 5.67
CA GLN A 148 8.09 -29.49 5.77
C GLN A 148 9.63 -29.61 5.82
N ASN A 149 10.38 -28.62 5.32
CA ASN A 149 11.83 -28.77 5.18
C ASN A 149 12.60 -28.12 6.35
N GLN A 150 13.58 -28.87 6.85
CA GLN A 150 14.65 -28.31 7.66
C GLN A 150 15.57 -27.48 6.74
N LEU A 151 16.15 -26.40 7.25
CA LEU A 151 17.04 -25.46 6.52
C LEU A 151 18.15 -26.11 5.66
N GLY A 152 18.45 -27.40 5.86
CA GLY A 152 19.56 -28.11 5.24
C GLY A 152 19.37 -28.50 3.77
N GLU A 153 18.14 -28.51 3.23
CA GLU A 153 17.89 -28.97 1.86
C GLU A 153 17.76 -27.85 0.81
N ILE A 154 17.69 -26.58 1.25
CA ILE A 154 17.45 -25.46 0.33
C ILE A 154 18.79 -24.88 -0.13
N PRO A 155 19.08 -24.86 -1.45
CA PRO A 155 20.31 -24.27 -1.98
C PRO A 155 20.43 -22.80 -1.60
N PHE A 156 21.63 -22.37 -1.19
CA PHE A 156 21.92 -20.99 -0.78
C PHE A 156 21.53 -19.95 -1.85
N GLU A 157 21.60 -20.32 -3.13
CA GLU A 157 21.25 -19.46 -4.26
C GLU A 157 19.75 -19.10 -4.31
N SER A 158 18.90 -19.95 -3.76
CA SER A 158 17.45 -19.74 -3.74
C SER A 158 16.97 -18.94 -2.52
N LEU A 159 17.84 -18.73 -1.53
CA LEU A 159 17.52 -18.04 -0.29
C LEU A 159 17.52 -16.52 -0.50
N VAL A 160 16.35 -15.98 -0.81
CA VAL A 160 16.15 -14.53 -0.94
C VAL A 160 15.89 -13.92 0.45
N PRO A 161 16.68 -12.92 0.89
CA PRO A 161 16.40 -12.19 2.12
C PRO A 161 15.06 -11.46 2.02
N LEU A 162 14.22 -11.60 3.04
CA LEU A 162 12.97 -10.86 3.10
C LEU A 162 13.21 -9.39 3.49
N LYS A 163 12.54 -8.50 2.77
CA LYS A 163 12.56 -7.07 3.04
C LYS A 163 11.78 -6.77 4.33
N ASP A 164 12.22 -5.75 5.07
CA ASP A 164 11.58 -5.23 6.29
C ASP A 164 11.52 -6.18 7.50
N LEU A 165 12.15 -7.36 7.39
CA LEU A 165 12.35 -8.30 8.50
C LEU A 165 13.83 -8.39 8.86
N HIS A 166 14.13 -8.42 10.15
CA HIS A 166 15.49 -8.59 10.63
C HIS A 166 15.54 -9.51 11.85
N VAL A 167 16.74 -9.97 12.17
CA VAL A 167 16.99 -10.82 13.34
C VAL A 167 17.55 -9.94 14.45
N GLN A 168 16.91 -9.93 15.61
CA GLN A 168 17.38 -9.24 16.81
C GLN A 168 17.99 -10.26 17.79
N GLY A 169 19.19 -9.97 18.29
CA GLY A 169 19.91 -10.83 19.21
C GLY A 169 20.37 -12.15 18.59
N ALA A 170 20.16 -13.27 19.29
CA ALA A 170 20.66 -14.57 18.86
C ALA A 170 19.87 -15.15 17.69
N HIS A 171 18.53 -15.15 17.77
CA HIS A 171 17.69 -15.84 16.80
C HIS A 171 16.27 -15.28 16.67
N THR A 172 15.94 -14.18 17.35
CA THR A 172 14.57 -13.67 17.38
C THR A 172 14.26 -12.91 16.10
N ILE A 173 13.27 -13.37 15.35
CA ILE A 173 12.79 -12.69 14.14
C ILE A 173 11.88 -11.52 14.57
N VAL A 174 12.21 -10.31 14.13
CA VAL A 174 11.46 -9.10 14.44
C VAL A 174 10.99 -8.42 13.16
N GLY A 175 9.71 -8.08 13.14
CA GLY A 175 9.11 -7.32 12.05
C GLY A 175 7.60 -7.16 12.19
N PRO A 176 6.98 -6.38 11.29
CA PRO A 176 5.55 -6.13 11.32
C PRO A 176 4.76 -7.41 11.04
N HIS A 177 3.74 -7.68 11.85
CA HIS A 177 2.78 -8.79 11.67
C HIS A 177 3.41 -10.19 11.64
N VAL A 178 4.61 -10.35 12.19
CA VAL A 178 5.28 -11.64 12.35
C VAL A 178 4.85 -12.29 13.67
N LEU A 179 4.40 -13.54 13.61
CA LEU A 179 4.10 -14.34 14.79
C LEU A 179 5.28 -15.28 15.09
N PRO A 180 6.02 -15.09 16.18
CA PRO A 180 7.13 -15.98 16.53
C PRO A 180 6.60 -17.36 16.94
N ALA A 181 7.29 -18.41 16.51
CA ALA A 181 7.03 -19.78 16.95
C ALA A 181 7.89 -20.14 18.17
N VAL A 182 7.58 -21.29 18.78
CA VAL A 182 8.33 -21.83 19.94
C VAL A 182 9.82 -21.94 19.59
N GLY A 183 10.68 -21.36 20.44
CA GLY A 183 12.14 -21.36 20.25
C GLY A 183 12.69 -20.21 19.40
N GLY A 184 11.87 -19.24 18.97
CA GLY A 184 12.26 -17.94 18.40
C GLY A 184 12.93 -17.96 17.02
N ARG A 185 13.54 -19.08 16.62
CA ARG A 185 14.23 -19.32 15.34
C ARG A 185 13.30 -19.44 14.14
N ALA A 186 12.03 -19.69 14.41
CA ALA A 186 10.98 -19.80 13.40
C ALA A 186 9.89 -18.77 13.69
N ALA A 187 9.28 -18.27 12.63
CA ALA A 187 8.13 -17.39 12.71
C ALA A 187 7.16 -17.68 11.58
N LYS A 188 5.93 -17.17 11.70
CA LYS A 188 4.88 -17.36 10.71
C LYS A 188 4.29 -16.00 10.33
N ILE A 189 4.00 -15.83 9.04
CA ILE A 189 3.17 -14.74 8.54
C ILE A 189 1.86 -15.36 8.06
N GLU A 190 0.76 -14.93 8.67
CA GLU A 190 -0.59 -15.34 8.30
C GLU A 190 -1.25 -14.23 7.49
N ILE A 191 -2.03 -14.60 6.48
CA ILE A 191 -2.90 -13.65 5.77
C ILE A 191 -3.96 -13.14 6.75
N LYS A 192 -3.88 -11.85 7.05
CA LYS A 192 -4.83 -11.14 7.92
C LYS A 192 -5.41 -9.94 7.20
N GLU A 193 -6.62 -9.56 7.59
CA GLU A 193 -7.25 -8.36 7.04
C GLU A 193 -6.42 -7.11 7.37
N GLY A 194 -6.17 -6.32 6.33
CA GLY A 194 -5.42 -5.06 6.46
C GLY A 194 -3.92 -5.21 6.70
N LEU A 195 -3.34 -6.37 6.35
CA LEU A 195 -1.88 -6.59 6.41
C LEU A 195 -1.10 -5.54 5.59
N TRP A 196 -1.67 -5.10 4.46
CA TRP A 196 -1.13 -4.06 3.59
C TRP A 196 -1.94 -2.76 3.70
N GLU A 197 -2.74 -2.57 4.74
CA GLU A 197 -3.59 -1.39 4.84
C GLU A 197 -2.81 -0.14 5.22
N ASP A 198 -2.91 0.90 4.39
CA ASP A 198 -2.54 2.25 4.81
C ASP A 198 -3.62 2.76 5.79
N ARG A 199 -3.40 2.54 7.09
CA ARG A 199 -4.36 2.91 8.15
C ARG A 199 -4.70 4.39 8.11
N ARG A 200 -5.99 4.69 8.27
CA ARG A 200 -6.47 6.06 8.37
C ARG A 200 -6.35 6.55 9.81
N GLY A 201 -5.85 7.77 9.98
CA GLY A 201 -5.96 8.47 11.25
C GLY A 201 -7.42 8.61 11.65
N HIS A 202 -7.72 8.25 12.89
CA HIS A 202 -9.00 8.52 13.53
C HIS A 202 -8.77 9.44 14.73
N LYS A 203 -9.80 10.19 15.11
CA LYS A 203 -9.69 11.12 16.24
C LYS A 203 -9.87 10.36 17.54
N ILE A 204 -8.93 10.49 18.47
CA ILE A 204 -9.04 9.97 19.83
C ILE A 204 -9.89 10.95 20.65
N ASP A 205 -10.95 10.47 21.32
CA ASP A 205 -11.85 11.26 22.16
C ASP A 205 -12.37 12.56 21.48
N GLY A 206 -12.76 12.49 20.20
CA GLY A 206 -13.25 13.67 19.45
C GLY A 206 -12.15 14.62 18.92
N GLY A 207 -10.89 14.31 19.20
CA GLY A 207 -9.71 15.09 18.82
C GLY A 207 -9.42 16.24 19.77
N GLU A 208 -8.29 16.91 19.59
CA GLU A 208 -7.73 17.89 20.54
C GLU A 208 -8.74 18.93 21.04
N ARG A 209 -9.53 19.53 20.13
CA ARG A 209 -10.50 20.59 20.49
C ARG A 209 -11.66 20.12 21.35
N ARG A 210 -12.12 18.87 21.18
CA ARG A 210 -13.33 18.34 21.85
C ARG A 210 -13.02 17.33 22.94
N GLN A 211 -11.74 16.98 23.13
CA GLN A 211 -11.32 15.95 24.07
C GLN A 211 -11.78 16.21 25.51
N ALA A 212 -11.59 17.43 26.02
CA ALA A 212 -12.02 17.79 27.36
C ALA A 212 -13.55 17.70 27.53
N GLU A 213 -14.29 18.20 26.54
CA GLU A 213 -15.76 18.16 26.52
C GLU A 213 -16.29 16.71 26.48
N VAL A 214 -15.78 15.89 25.56
CA VAL A 214 -16.17 14.49 25.40
C VAL A 214 -15.89 13.69 26.68
N ARG A 215 -14.72 13.90 27.29
CA ARG A 215 -14.36 13.24 28.57
C ARG A 215 -15.20 13.74 29.73
N ALA A 216 -15.56 15.02 29.77
CA ALA A 216 -16.44 15.56 30.80
C ALA A 216 -17.86 14.98 30.68
N LYS A 217 -18.41 14.93 29.46
CA LYS A 217 -19.72 14.31 29.17
C LYS A 217 -19.74 12.83 29.55
N ARG A 218 -18.73 12.06 29.13
CA ARG A 218 -18.59 10.64 29.48
C ARG A 218 -18.58 10.41 30.99
N ARG A 219 -17.77 11.19 31.74
CA ARG A 219 -17.76 11.12 33.22
C ARG A 219 -19.10 11.51 33.85
N GLY A 220 -19.84 12.45 33.26
CA GLY A 220 -21.16 12.85 33.73
C GLY A 220 -22.20 11.75 33.56
N GLU A 221 -22.19 11.06 32.41
CA GLU A 221 -23.06 9.91 32.12
C GLU A 221 -22.74 8.73 33.05
N GLU A 222 -21.46 8.41 33.25
CA GLU A 222 -21.01 7.37 34.19
C GLU A 222 -21.48 7.64 35.62
N LYS A 223 -21.45 8.91 36.06
CA LYS A 223 -21.95 9.30 37.39
C LYS A 223 -23.47 9.22 37.52
N ARG A 224 -24.22 9.45 36.43
CA ARG A 224 -25.69 9.35 36.42
C ARG A 224 -26.17 7.90 36.35
N ALA A 225 -25.36 7.02 35.77
CA ALA A 225 -25.63 5.59 35.68
C ALA A 225 -25.31 4.81 36.97
N ARG A 226 -24.59 5.44 37.91
CA ARG A 226 -24.27 4.91 39.23
C ARG A 226 -25.29 5.37 40.26
#